data_AF-A0A9J6F9W0-F1
#
_entry.id   AF-A0A9J6F9W0-F1
#
_cell.length_a   1.000
_cell.length_b   1.000
_cell.length_c   1.000
_cell.angle_alpha   90.00
_cell.angle_beta   90.00
_cell.angle_gamma   90.00
#
_symmetry.space_group_name_H-M   'P 1'
#
loop_
_entity.id
_entity.type
_entity.pdbx_description
1 polymer ?
#
loop_
_entity_poly.entity_id
_entity_poly.type
_entity_poly.pdbx_seq_one_letter_code
_entity_poly.pdbx_strand_id
1 'polypeptide(L)'
;MKCVIDTGKVDSTFARSVVDALKARETLLLQNDAFRAAVFHDPRYNILLSEDDRQQARVHLSNTWANILRLSRDANDCRESPTSSLGIDDELDALLKEKEKSQVAENYE
;
A
#
# COMPACT_ATOMS: atom_id res chain seq x y z
N MET A 1 -8.72 -4.95 23.91
CA MET A 1 -8.40 -5.12 25.34
C MET A 1 -9.38 -5.98 26.15
N LYS A 2 -10.66 -6.12 25.77
CA LYS A 2 -11.65 -6.89 26.56
C LYS A 2 -11.18 -8.31 26.96
N CYS A 3 -10.61 -9.07 26.01
CA CYS A 3 -10.09 -10.42 26.27
C CYS A 3 -9.01 -10.46 27.37
N VAL A 4 -8.01 -9.57 27.33
CA VAL A 4 -6.94 -9.50 28.33
C VAL A 4 -7.51 -9.18 29.72
N ILE A 5 -8.46 -8.24 29.78
CA ILE A 5 -9.10 -7.83 31.04
C ILE A 5 -9.96 -8.97 31.60
N ASP A 6 -10.79 -9.60 30.77
CA ASP A 6 -11.70 -10.66 31.23
C ASP A 6 -10.93 -11.93 31.62
N THR A 7 -9.87 -12.28 30.90
CA THR A 7 -8.98 -13.39 31.28
C THR A 7 -8.24 -13.09 32.59
N GLY A 8 -7.80 -11.84 32.80
CA GLY A 8 -7.13 -11.43 34.02
C GLY A 8 -8.00 -11.46 35.28
N LYS A 9 -9.33 -11.50 35.15
CA LYS A 9 -10.26 -11.66 36.29
C LYS A 9 -10.36 -13.11 36.77
N VAL A 10 -9.91 -14.07 35.97
CA VAL A 10 -9.94 -15.48 36.35
C VAL A 10 -8.76 -15.74 37.30
N ASP A 11 -9.05 -16.08 38.55
CA ASP A 11 -8.00 -16.38 39.53
C ASP A 11 -7.45 -17.81 39.33
N SER A 12 -6.63 -17.95 38.29
CA SER A 12 -5.91 -19.17 37.95
C SER A 12 -4.49 -18.83 37.52
N THR A 13 -3.55 -19.69 37.88
CA THR A 13 -2.16 -19.59 37.42
C THR A 13 -2.07 -19.65 35.91
N PHE A 14 -2.87 -20.51 35.27
CA PHE A 14 -2.94 -20.61 33.81
C PHE A 14 -3.44 -19.31 33.18
N ALA A 15 -4.51 -18.72 33.71
CA ALA A 15 -5.05 -17.45 33.20
C ALA A 15 -4.02 -16.32 33.29
N ARG A 16 -3.26 -16.25 34.39
CA ARG A 16 -2.14 -15.31 34.54
C ARG A 16 -1.07 -15.51 33.46
N SER A 17 -0.62 -16.76 33.25
CA SER A 17 0.37 -17.06 32.20
C SER A 17 -0.11 -16.67 30.79
N VAL A 18 -1.41 -16.83 30.50
CA VAL A 18 -1.99 -16.38 29.23
C VAL A 18 -1.96 -14.87 29.11
N VAL A 19 -2.33 -14.13 30.16
CA VAL A 19 -2.28 -12.66 30.16
C VAL A 19 -0.85 -12.15 29.95
N ASP A 20 0.13 -12.77 30.60
CA ASP A 20 1.54 -12.40 30.47
C ASP A 20 2.04 -12.65 29.04
N ALA A 21 1.68 -13.80 28.44
CA ALA A 21 2.01 -14.10 27.05
C ALA A 21 1.35 -13.12 26.06
N LEU A 22 0.10 -12.70 26.32
CA LEU A 22 -0.60 -11.72 25.49
C LEU A 22 0.08 -10.35 25.55
N LYS A 23 0.48 -9.89 26.73
CA LYS A 23 1.21 -8.62 26.91
C LYS A 23 2.60 -8.67 26.26
N ALA A 24 3.34 -9.76 26.45
CA ALA A 24 4.64 -9.94 25.82
C ALA A 24 4.54 -9.91 24.29
N ARG A 25 3.52 -10.57 23.73
CA ARG A 25 3.23 -10.55 22.29
C ARG A 25 2.85 -9.16 21.79
N GLU A 26 2.05 -8.40 22.54
CA GLU A 26 1.67 -7.02 22.19
C GLU A 26 2.92 -6.15 22.02
N THR A 27 3.85 -6.19 22.98
CA THR A 27 5.12 -5.46 22.89
C THR A 27 5.94 -5.88 21.66
N LEU A 28 6.04 -7.19 21.40
CA LEU A 28 6.77 -7.70 20.22
C LEU A 28 6.14 -7.26 18.89
N LEU A 29 4.81 -7.18 18.82
CA LEU A 29 4.12 -6.70 17.62
C LEU A 29 4.40 -5.22 17.38
N LEU A 30 4.42 -4.40 18.43
CA LEU A 30 4.71 -2.98 18.32
C LEU A 30 6.17 -2.69 17.94
N GLN A 31 7.10 -3.62 18.17
CA GLN A 31 8.47 -3.51 17.65
C GLN A 31 8.58 -3.65 16.13
N ASN A 32 7.55 -4.17 15.46
CA ASN A 32 7.50 -4.22 14.00
C ASN A 32 7.00 -2.89 13.44
N ASP A 33 7.83 -2.20 12.67
CA ASP A 33 7.49 -0.86 12.18
C ASP A 33 6.26 -0.82 11.26
N ALA A 34 6.04 -1.86 10.44
CA ALA A 34 4.86 -1.92 9.58
C ALA A 34 3.57 -2.09 10.41
N PHE A 35 3.62 -2.95 11.43
CA PHE A 35 2.49 -3.13 12.35
C PHE A 35 2.24 -1.83 13.15
N ARG A 36 3.29 -1.22 13.68
CA ARG A 36 3.20 0.04 14.43
C ARG A 36 2.62 1.17 13.58
N ALA A 37 3.07 1.30 12.34
CA ALA A 37 2.55 2.26 11.37
C ALA A 37 1.07 2.00 11.03
N ALA A 38 0.66 0.74 10.89
CA ALA A 38 -0.73 0.37 10.66
C ALA A 38 -1.61 0.75 11.87
N VAL A 39 -1.15 0.48 13.10
CA VAL A 39 -1.84 0.89 14.33
C VAL A 39 -1.92 2.41 14.44
N PHE A 40 -0.86 3.14 14.09
CA PHE A 40 -0.83 4.61 14.09
C PHE A 40 -1.86 5.22 13.14
N HIS A 41 -2.09 4.59 11.98
CA HIS A 41 -3.08 5.04 11.00
C HIS A 41 -4.54 4.85 11.44
N ASP A 42 -4.81 3.97 12.41
CA ASP A 42 -6.15 3.75 12.93
C ASP A 42 -6.34 4.50 14.26
N PRO A 43 -7.10 5.61 14.28
CA PRO A 43 -7.30 6.42 15.48
C PRO A 43 -7.87 5.62 16.66
N ARG A 44 -8.59 4.52 16.39
CA ARG A 44 -9.21 3.68 17.44
C ARG A 44 -8.17 2.95 18.28
N TYR A 45 -7.00 2.67 17.69
CA TYR A 45 -5.93 1.93 18.35
C TYR A 45 -4.76 2.83 18.77
N ASN A 46 -4.84 4.13 18.51
CA ASN A 46 -3.79 5.09 18.86
C ASN A 46 -3.52 5.16 20.38
N ILE A 47 -4.51 4.80 21.20
CA ILE A 47 -4.37 4.66 22.66
C ILE A 47 -3.36 3.59 23.08
N LEU A 48 -3.02 2.65 22.18
CA LEU A 48 -2.04 1.59 22.44
C LEU A 48 -0.60 2.06 22.21
N LEU A 49 -0.41 3.20 21.54
CA LEU A 49 0.90 3.71 21.17
C LEU A 49 1.42 4.70 22.21
N SER A 50 2.65 4.45 22.68
CA SER A 50 3.41 5.47 23.40
C SER A 50 3.74 6.65 22.47
N GLU A 51 4.18 7.78 23.03
CA GLU A 51 4.60 8.92 22.19
C GLU A 51 5.83 8.56 21.33
N ASP A 52 6.73 7.72 21.87
CA ASP A 52 7.88 7.20 21.12
C ASP A 52 7.43 6.32 19.95
N ASP A 53 6.46 5.42 20.16
CA ASP A 53 5.91 4.59 19.09
C ASP A 53 5.27 5.41 17.97
N ARG A 54 4.55 6.47 18.33
CA ARG A 54 3.96 7.41 17.36
C ARG A 54 5.05 8.11 16.55
N GLN A 55 6.13 8.53 17.19
CA GLN A 55 7.23 9.16 16.50
C GLN A 55 7.94 8.18 15.55
N GLN A 56 8.22 6.97 16.00
CA GLN A 56 8.83 5.92 15.16
C GLN A 56 7.92 5.56 13.96
N ALA A 57 6.61 5.46 14.18
CA ALA A 57 5.64 5.23 13.10
C ALA A 57 5.65 6.35 12.04
N ARG A 58 5.69 7.63 12.45
CA ARG A 58 5.78 8.77 11.53
C ARG A 58 7.06 8.74 10.69
N VAL A 59 8.19 8.44 11.31
CA VAL A 59 9.48 8.30 10.63
C VAL A 59 9.42 7.16 9.62
N HIS A 60 8.92 5.99 10.03
CA HIS A 60 8.78 4.84 9.15
C HIS A 60 7.88 5.13 7.94
N LEU A 61 6.71 5.74 8.16
CA LEU A 61 5.79 6.11 7.08
C LEU A 61 6.40 7.11 6.11
N SER A 62 7.12 8.12 6.61
CA SER A 62 7.78 9.12 5.77
C SER A 62 8.86 8.47 4.88
N ASN A 63 9.66 7.58 5.45
CA ASN A 63 10.68 6.84 4.70
C ASN A 63 10.06 5.89 3.67
N THR A 64 9.00 5.17 4.05
CA THR A 64 8.27 4.28 3.15
C THR A 64 7.67 5.05 1.98
N TRP A 65 7.08 6.21 2.22
CA TRP A 65 6.56 7.08 1.15
C TRP A 65 7.68 7.54 0.21
N ALA A 66 8.80 8.03 0.75
CA ALA A 66 9.95 8.43 -0.06
C ALA A 66 10.48 7.27 -0.93
N ASN A 67 10.51 6.04 -0.40
CA ASN A 67 10.91 4.85 -1.14
C ASN A 67 9.91 4.51 -2.26
N ILE A 68 8.61 4.62 -2.01
CA ILE A 68 7.57 4.42 -3.04
C ILE A 68 7.77 5.43 -4.18
N LEU A 69 8.02 6.70 -3.87
CA LEU A 69 8.28 7.73 -4.87
C LEU A 69 9.52 7.40 -5.71
N ARG A 70 10.62 7.01 -5.05
CA ARG A 70 11.85 6.64 -5.74
C ARG A 70 11.61 5.47 -6.69
N LEU A 71 10.98 4.39 -6.21
CA LEU A 71 10.65 3.22 -7.03
C LEU A 71 9.73 3.57 -8.19
N SER A 72 8.76 4.47 -7.98
CA SER A 72 7.86 4.91 -9.06
C SER A 72 8.59 5.71 -10.15
N ARG A 73 9.61 6.49 -9.77
CA ARG A 73 10.46 7.21 -10.73
C ARG A 73 11.36 6.26 -11.49
N ASP A 74 12.02 5.35 -10.78
CA ASP A 74 12.94 4.38 -11.38
C ASP A 74 12.18 3.44 -12.34
N ALA A 75 10.95 3.06 -12.00
CA ALA A 75 10.07 2.30 -12.90
C ALA A 75 9.69 3.08 -14.17
N ASN A 76 9.67 4.41 -14.11
CA ASN A 76 9.42 5.26 -15.27
C ASN A 76 10.68 5.42 -16.14
N ASP A 77 11.86 5.56 -15.52
CA ASP A 77 13.16 5.59 -16.23
C ASP A 77 13.47 4.27 -16.95
N CYS A 78 13.10 3.12 -16.37
CA CYS A 78 13.27 1.82 -17.04
C CYS A 78 12.32 1.60 -18.24
N ARG A 79 11.31 2.46 -18.44
CA ARG A 79 10.46 2.44 -19.65
C ARG A 79 11.09 3.24 -20.79
N GLU A 80 12.15 4.00 -20.55
CA GLU A 80 12.94 4.70 -21.58
C GLU A 80 14.14 3.89 -22.07
N SER A 81 13.99 2.57 -22.21
CA SER A 81 14.73 1.89 -23.28
C SER A 81 14.11 2.33 -24.61
N PRO A 82 14.90 2.56 -25.68
CA PRO A 82 14.39 2.94 -26.99
C PRO A 82 13.71 1.72 -27.62
N THR A 83 12.55 1.34 -27.09
CA THR A 83 11.55 0.65 -27.87
C THR A 83 11.09 1.68 -28.87
N SER A 84 11.56 1.52 -30.10
CA SER A 84 11.04 2.15 -31.29
C SER A 84 9.52 2.31 -31.17
N SER A 85 9.07 3.49 -30.75
CA SER A 85 7.74 4.03 -31.01
C SER A 85 7.68 4.34 -32.50
N LEU A 86 7.77 3.30 -33.33
CA LEU A 86 7.50 3.38 -34.76
C LEU A 86 5.99 3.28 -34.92
N GLY A 87 5.32 4.43 -34.90
CA GLY A 87 4.22 4.77 -35.83
C GLY A 87 3.03 3.84 -36.00
N ILE A 88 2.73 2.92 -35.06
CA ILE A 88 1.55 2.03 -35.21
C ILE A 88 0.24 2.83 -35.18
N ASP A 89 0.20 3.94 -34.43
CA ASP A 89 -0.98 4.80 -34.40
C ASP A 89 -1.24 5.49 -35.76
N ASP A 90 -0.20 5.79 -36.54
CA ASP A 90 -0.36 6.47 -37.84
C ASP A 90 -0.89 5.52 -38.93
N GLU A 91 -0.52 4.23 -38.89
CA GLU A 91 -0.90 3.25 -39.91
C GLU A 91 -2.38 2.83 -39.79
N LEU A 92 -2.86 2.62 -38.56
CA LEU A 92 -4.27 2.26 -38.33
C LEU A 92 -5.21 3.45 -38.64
N ASP A 93 -4.82 4.67 -38.28
CA ASP A 93 -5.59 5.88 -38.61
C ASP A 93 -5.60 6.18 -40.12
N ALA A 94 -4.50 5.89 -40.82
CA ALA A 94 -4.44 6.01 -42.27
C ALA A 94 -5.41 5.03 -42.97
N LEU A 95 -5.44 3.77 -42.52
CA LEU A 95 -6.35 2.75 -43.05
C LEU A 95 -7.83 3.08 -42.80
N LEU A 96 -8.16 3.62 -41.62
CA LEU A 96 -9.53 4.03 -41.30
C LEU A 96 -9.99 5.20 -42.17
N LYS A 97 -9.13 6.21 -42.39
CA LYS A 97 -9.42 7.35 -43.28
C LYS A 97 -9.58 6.94 -44.75
N GLU A 98 -8.81 5.96 -45.22
CA GLU A 98 -8.93 5.47 -46.59
C GLU A 98 -10.25 4.72 -46.79
N LYS A 99 -10.64 3.89 -45.82
CA LYS A 99 -11.92 3.18 -45.84
C LYS A 99 -13.12 4.14 -45.82
N GLU A 100 -13.04 5.21 -45.02
CA GLU A 100 -14.09 6.22 -44.95
C GLU A 100 -14.26 6.96 -46.28
N LYS A 101 -13.15 7.28 -46.99
CA LYS A 101 -13.21 7.89 -48.32
C LYS A 101 -13.85 6.98 -49.37
N SER A 102 -13.54 5.68 -49.35
CA SER A 102 -14.13 4.72 -50.29
C SER A 102 -15.64 4.53 -50.06
N GLN A 103 -16.11 4.54 -48.81
CA GLN A 103 -17.54 4.49 -48.49
C GLN A 103 -18.31 5.76 -48.88
N VAL A 104 -17.64 6.91 -48.88
CA VAL A 104 -18.27 8.17 -49.32
C VAL A 104 -18.35 8.24 -50.84
N ALA A 105 -17.38 7.68 -51.58
CA ALA A 105 -17.40 7.66 -53.04
C ALA A 105 -18.52 6.76 -53.61
N GLU A 106 -18.79 5.60 -53.00
CA GLU A 106 -19.86 4.68 -53.43
C GLU A 106 -21.29 5.20 -53.17
N ASN A 107 -21.45 6.24 -52.36
CA ASN A 107 -22.77 6.83 -52.04
C ASN A 107 -23.15 8.02 -52.94
N TYR A 108 -22.31 8.38 -53.91
CA TYR A 108 -22.53 9.47 -54.86
C TYR A 108 -22.41 9.05 -56.34
N GLU A 109 -22.54 7.74 -56.63
CA GLU A 109 -22.93 7.21 -57.96
C GLU A 109 -24.35 6.62 -57.89
#